data_AF-A0A7Y3M9D3-F1
#
_entry.id   AF-A0A7Y3M9D3-F1
#
_cell.length_a   1.000
_cell.length_b   1.000
_cell.length_c   1.000
_cell.angle_alpha   90.00
_cell.angle_beta   90.00
_cell.angle_gamma   90.00
#
_symmetry.space_group_name_H-M   'P 1'
#
loop_
_entity.id
_entity.type
_entity.pdbx_description
1 polymer ?
#
loop_
_entity_poly.entity_id
_entity_poly.type
_entity_poly.pdbx_seq_one_letter_code
_entity_poly.pdbx_strand_id
1 'polypeptide(L)'
;MSVQPTPPTVDELRPLVEAAEGLVGRSLERVREITGGPSGIDDHQVIAERIAYAATEARTARELLSTAEASEGGLGALAGAGIAELVNRLRNRLEPLLDDLGLTEGDLEAAFPAPLRNALRRLSSEAFVRAVGRAAIESRGQTEWPLDETLAQVRDAVREFADAEIAPEAERIHRDDDIIPEKFISKMAELGYFGMSIPEQYDGFDMG
;
A
#
# COMPACT_ATOMS: atom_id res chain seq x y z
N MET A 1 28.25 -4.13 17.40
CA MET A 1 27.80 -4.70 16.11
C MET A 1 26.29 -4.62 16.08
N SER A 2 25.67 -3.76 15.27
CA SER A 2 24.21 -3.76 15.17
C SER A 2 23.79 -5.02 14.44
N VAL A 3 23.09 -5.93 15.12
CA VAL A 3 22.46 -7.09 14.50
C VAL A 3 21.48 -6.55 13.46
N GLN A 4 21.70 -6.87 12.18
CA GLN A 4 20.72 -6.54 11.15
C GLN A 4 19.46 -7.38 11.42
N PRO A 5 18.28 -6.77 11.50
CA PRO A 5 17.06 -7.50 11.77
C PRO A 5 16.76 -8.45 10.61
N THR A 6 16.41 -9.68 10.93
CA THR A 6 16.06 -10.70 9.93
C THR A 6 14.78 -10.29 9.20
N PRO A 7 14.78 -10.26 7.85
CA PRO A 7 13.57 -10.06 7.07
C PRO A 7 12.52 -11.12 7.41
N PRO A 8 11.23 -10.76 7.51
CA PRO A 8 10.16 -11.75 7.70
C PRO A 8 10.03 -12.62 6.45
N THR A 9 9.53 -13.84 6.65
CA THR A 9 9.04 -14.68 5.55
C THR A 9 7.58 -14.35 5.25
N VAL A 10 7.11 -14.69 4.06
CA VAL A 10 5.68 -14.64 3.70
C VAL A 10 4.83 -15.38 4.73
N ASP A 11 5.28 -16.56 5.18
CA ASP A 11 4.55 -17.37 6.17
C ASP A 11 4.45 -16.69 7.54
N GLU A 12 5.38 -15.80 7.89
CA GLU A 12 5.27 -14.98 9.10
C GLU A 12 4.27 -13.83 8.93
N LEU A 13 4.15 -13.28 7.71
CA LEU A 13 3.28 -12.15 7.40
C LEU A 13 1.82 -12.55 7.17
N ARG A 14 1.58 -13.72 6.57
CA ARG A 14 0.25 -14.21 6.20
C ARG A 14 -0.75 -14.21 7.38
N PRO A 15 -0.40 -14.72 8.58
CA PRO A 15 -1.33 -14.70 9.72
C PRO A 15 -1.70 -13.29 10.20
N LEU A 16 -0.81 -12.29 10.02
CA LEU A 16 -1.11 -10.89 10.39
C LEU A 16 -2.20 -10.31 9.48
N VAL A 17 -2.11 -10.59 8.18
CA VAL A 17 -3.10 -10.14 7.19
C VAL A 17 -4.43 -10.86 7.38
N GLU A 18 -4.41 -12.18 7.58
CA GLU A 18 -5.62 -12.97 7.81
C GLU A 18 -6.35 -12.54 9.10
N ALA A 19 -5.61 -12.23 10.17
CA ALA A 19 -6.19 -11.69 11.39
C ALA A 19 -6.86 -10.32 11.17
N ALA A 20 -6.23 -9.45 10.40
CA ALA A 20 -6.78 -8.14 10.05
C ALA A 20 -8.05 -8.25 9.19
N GLU A 21 -8.03 -9.08 8.14
CA GLU A 21 -9.21 -9.35 7.30
C GLU A 21 -10.34 -9.97 8.12
N GLY A 22 -10.04 -10.91 9.01
CA GLY A 22 -11.03 -11.53 9.88
C GLY A 22 -11.69 -10.56 10.85
N LEU A 23 -10.92 -9.65 11.47
CA LEU A 23 -11.47 -8.61 12.34
C LEU A 23 -12.34 -7.61 11.55
N VAL A 24 -11.89 -7.19 10.36
CA VAL A 24 -12.67 -6.32 9.47
C VAL A 24 -13.95 -7.00 9.02
N GLY A 25 -13.90 -8.28 8.64
CA GLY A 25 -15.08 -9.05 8.21
C GLY A 25 -16.18 -9.05 9.27
N ARG A 26 -15.82 -9.37 10.53
CA ARG A 26 -16.75 -9.30 11.66
C ARG A 26 -17.28 -7.88 11.88
N SER A 27 -16.42 -6.86 11.78
CA SER A 27 -16.82 -5.46 11.96
C SER A 27 -17.80 -5.00 10.87
N LEU A 28 -17.57 -5.41 9.61
CA LEU A 28 -18.44 -5.10 8.47
C LEU A 28 -19.83 -5.73 8.62
N GLU A 29 -19.91 -6.98 9.09
CA GLU A 29 -21.20 -7.64 9.37
C GLU A 29 -22.01 -6.83 10.39
N ARG A 30 -21.37 -6.39 11.48
CA ARG A 30 -22.02 -5.61 12.54
C ARG A 30 -22.45 -4.23 12.08
N VAL A 31 -21.60 -3.52 11.32
CA VAL A 31 -22.01 -2.20 10.79
C VAL A 31 -23.12 -2.30 9.76
N ARG A 32 -23.18 -3.38 8.98
CA ARG A 32 -24.29 -3.60 8.04
C ARG A 32 -25.63 -3.76 8.78
N GLU A 33 -25.63 -4.40 9.94
CA GLU A 33 -26.80 -4.49 10.80
C GLU A 33 -27.17 -3.15 11.41
N ILE A 34 -26.19 -2.40 11.95
CA ILE A 34 -26.39 -1.08 12.56
C ILE A 34 -26.99 -0.08 11.56
N THR A 35 -26.44 -0.04 10.35
CA THR A 35 -26.89 0.90 9.29
C THR A 35 -28.21 0.49 8.66
N GLY A 36 -28.68 -0.75 8.82
CA GLY A 36 -29.88 -1.24 8.13
C GLY A 36 -29.80 -1.20 6.60
N GLY A 37 -28.58 -1.10 6.04
CA GLY A 37 -28.33 -0.92 4.60
C GLY A 37 -27.85 0.49 4.22
N PRO A 38 -27.73 0.79 2.92
CA PRO A 38 -27.09 2.03 2.44
C PRO A 38 -27.76 3.31 2.93
N SER A 39 -29.07 3.29 3.17
CA SER A 39 -29.84 4.46 3.58
C SER A 39 -29.60 4.90 5.02
N GLY A 40 -29.06 4.04 5.90
CA GLY A 40 -28.70 4.41 7.27
C GLY A 40 -27.21 4.69 7.47
N ILE A 41 -26.41 4.74 6.40
CA ILE A 41 -24.98 5.07 6.50
C ILE A 41 -24.79 6.50 7.04
N ASP A 42 -25.60 7.46 6.59
CA ASP A 42 -25.46 8.87 6.98
C ASP A 42 -25.70 9.07 8.50
N ASP A 43 -26.65 8.34 9.07
CA ASP A 43 -26.94 8.37 10.52
C ASP A 43 -25.82 7.71 11.37
N HIS A 44 -24.98 6.89 10.73
CA HIS A 44 -23.88 6.14 11.35
C HIS A 44 -22.53 6.43 10.67
N GLN A 45 -22.37 7.65 10.13
CA GLN A 45 -21.24 8.00 9.27
C GLN A 45 -19.87 7.74 9.93
N VAL A 46 -19.75 8.03 11.22
CA VAL A 46 -18.50 7.94 12.00
C VAL A 46 -17.98 6.49 12.07
N ILE A 47 -18.87 5.52 12.29
CA ILE A 47 -18.50 4.09 12.39
C ILE A 47 -18.35 3.48 10.99
N ALA A 48 -19.19 3.89 10.04
CA ALA A 48 -19.09 3.45 8.65
C ALA A 48 -17.77 3.89 7.99
N GLU A 49 -17.36 5.15 8.20
CA GLU A 49 -16.08 5.69 7.70
C GLU A 49 -14.88 4.93 8.28
N ARG A 50 -14.84 4.74 9.61
CA ARG A 50 -13.75 4.00 10.27
C ARG A 50 -13.60 2.59 9.73
N ILE A 51 -14.71 1.89 9.50
CA ILE A 51 -14.67 0.53 8.96
C ILE A 51 -14.28 0.54 7.48
N ALA A 52 -14.69 1.54 6.69
CA ALA A 52 -14.24 1.68 5.31
C ALA A 52 -12.72 1.87 5.22
N TYR A 53 -12.13 2.69 6.10
CA TYR A 53 -10.67 2.82 6.18
C TYR A 53 -9.99 1.56 6.69
N ALA A 54 -10.56 0.88 7.71
CA ALA A 54 -10.04 -0.40 8.18
C ALA A 54 -10.05 -1.47 7.07
N ALA A 55 -11.11 -1.52 6.27
CA ALA A 55 -11.21 -2.42 5.13
C ALA A 55 -10.17 -2.09 4.04
N THR A 56 -9.92 -0.79 3.81
CA THR A 56 -8.85 -0.34 2.91
C THR A 56 -7.48 -0.79 3.42
N GLU A 57 -7.20 -0.58 4.72
CA GLU A 57 -5.94 -0.99 5.35
C GLU A 57 -5.71 -2.51 5.26
N ALA A 58 -6.75 -3.33 5.52
CA ALA A 58 -6.68 -4.77 5.37
C ALA A 58 -6.43 -5.20 3.91
N ARG A 59 -7.13 -4.59 2.95
CA ARG A 59 -6.92 -4.88 1.53
C ARG A 59 -5.52 -4.50 1.07
N THR A 60 -5.02 -3.34 1.46
CA THR A 60 -3.65 -2.91 1.14
C THR A 60 -2.62 -3.87 1.75
N ALA A 61 -2.83 -4.35 2.97
CA ALA A 61 -1.94 -5.33 3.59
C ALA A 61 -1.92 -6.67 2.82
N ARG A 62 -3.08 -7.11 2.32
CA ARG A 62 -3.22 -8.30 1.45
C ARG A 62 -2.49 -8.14 0.12
N GLU A 63 -2.64 -7.00 -0.54
CA GLU A 63 -1.91 -6.72 -1.79
C GLU A 63 -0.40 -6.67 -1.58
N LEU A 64 0.04 -6.06 -0.47
CA LEU A 64 1.46 -5.98 -0.16
C LEU A 64 2.06 -7.35 0.15
N LEU A 65 1.29 -8.23 0.79
CA LEU A 65 1.66 -9.64 0.98
C LEU A 65 1.77 -10.37 -0.37
N SER A 66 0.76 -10.23 -1.25
CA SER A 66 0.76 -10.85 -2.59
C SER A 66 1.94 -10.35 -3.43
N THR A 67 2.28 -9.07 -3.31
CA THR A 67 3.43 -8.48 -4.00
C THR A 67 4.75 -9.02 -3.45
N ALA A 68 4.86 -9.20 -2.13
CA ALA A 68 6.03 -9.80 -1.51
C ALA A 68 6.19 -11.29 -1.92
N GLU A 69 5.08 -12.04 -2.02
CA GLU A 69 5.04 -13.42 -2.52
C GLU A 69 5.54 -13.55 -3.96
N ALA A 70 5.16 -12.60 -4.82
CA ALA A 70 5.57 -12.56 -6.22
C ALA A 70 7.02 -12.05 -6.42
N SER A 71 7.62 -11.42 -5.41
CA SER A 71 8.98 -10.90 -5.49
C SER A 71 10.05 -11.96 -5.21
N GLU A 72 11.21 -11.87 -5.85
CA GLU A 72 12.38 -12.73 -5.57
C GLU A 72 13.12 -12.34 -4.26
N GLY A 73 12.36 -11.99 -3.21
CA GLY A 73 12.87 -11.68 -1.87
C GLY A 73 13.24 -10.21 -1.62
N GLY A 74 13.25 -9.35 -2.63
CA GLY A 74 13.60 -7.94 -2.52
C GLY A 74 12.64 -7.11 -1.66
N LEU A 75 11.38 -7.52 -1.52
CA LEU A 75 10.34 -6.75 -0.85
C LEU A 75 10.03 -7.18 0.58
N GLY A 76 10.54 -8.33 1.05
CA GLY A 76 10.09 -8.92 2.32
C GLY A 76 10.20 -7.99 3.53
N ALA A 77 11.31 -7.25 3.65
CA ALA A 77 11.50 -6.30 4.75
C ALA A 77 10.58 -5.08 4.66
N LEU A 78 10.43 -4.49 3.46
CA LEU A 78 9.55 -3.36 3.21
C LEU A 78 8.08 -3.75 3.42
N ALA A 79 7.66 -4.89 2.87
CA ALA A 79 6.34 -5.45 3.04
C ALA A 79 6.04 -5.75 4.52
N GLY A 80 7.01 -6.31 5.25
CA GLY A 80 6.88 -6.56 6.67
C GLY A 80 6.61 -5.30 7.49
N ALA A 81 7.39 -4.23 7.26
CA ALA A 81 7.16 -2.95 7.92
C ALA A 81 5.80 -2.34 7.53
N GLY A 82 5.46 -2.37 6.24
CA GLY A 82 4.20 -1.84 5.73
C GLY A 82 2.96 -2.57 6.26
N ILE A 83 2.98 -3.90 6.25
CA ILE A 83 1.90 -4.73 6.81
C ILE A 83 1.76 -4.47 8.30
N ALA A 84 2.85 -4.42 9.05
CA ALA A 84 2.78 -4.17 10.49
C ALA A 84 2.18 -2.79 10.81
N GLU A 85 2.55 -1.75 10.05
CA GLU A 85 1.98 -0.42 10.18
C GLU A 85 0.47 -0.40 9.86
N LEU A 86 0.07 -1.00 8.74
CA LEU A 86 -1.34 -1.07 8.32
C LEU A 86 -2.19 -1.83 9.34
N VAL A 87 -1.71 -2.99 9.81
CA VAL A 87 -2.41 -3.80 10.81
C VAL A 87 -2.51 -3.07 12.15
N ASN A 88 -1.46 -2.34 12.57
CA ASN A 88 -1.54 -1.55 13.80
C ASN A 88 -2.52 -0.37 13.68
N ARG A 89 -2.55 0.34 12.55
CA ARG A 89 -3.54 1.40 12.31
C ARG A 89 -4.96 0.86 12.36
N LEU A 90 -5.20 -0.26 11.69
CA LEU A 90 -6.49 -0.95 11.68
C LEU A 90 -6.93 -1.32 13.10
N ARG A 91 -6.04 -1.93 13.88
CA ARG A 91 -6.32 -2.30 15.29
C ARG A 91 -6.68 -1.06 16.12
N ASN A 92 -5.85 -0.02 16.07
CA ASN A 92 -6.08 1.22 16.83
C ASN A 92 -7.34 1.98 16.37
N ARG A 93 -7.75 1.80 15.11
CA ARG A 93 -8.95 2.41 14.54
C ARG A 93 -10.22 1.69 14.99
N LEU A 94 -10.18 0.36 15.10
CA LEU A 94 -11.33 -0.46 15.47
C LEU A 94 -11.50 -0.63 16.99
N GLU A 95 -10.41 -0.56 17.76
CA GLU A 95 -10.45 -0.72 19.24
C GLU A 95 -11.47 0.21 19.93
N PRO A 96 -11.57 1.52 19.60
CA PRO A 96 -12.57 2.38 20.22
C PRO A 96 -14.02 2.07 19.82
N LEU A 97 -14.23 1.25 18.79
CA LEU A 97 -15.55 0.91 18.25
C LEU A 97 -16.04 -0.47 18.68
N LEU A 98 -15.26 -1.23 19.47
CA LEU A 98 -15.62 -2.61 19.79
C LEU A 98 -17.01 -2.71 20.43
N ASP A 99 -17.29 -1.88 21.43
CA ASP A 99 -18.58 -1.87 22.12
C ASP A 99 -19.75 -1.51 21.17
N ASP A 100 -19.56 -0.50 20.32
CA ASP A 100 -20.57 -0.11 19.32
C ASP A 100 -20.84 -1.22 18.30
N LEU A 101 -19.80 -1.99 17.97
CA LEU A 101 -19.90 -3.18 17.11
C LEU A 101 -20.39 -4.42 17.85
N GLY A 102 -20.60 -4.37 19.16
CA GLY A 102 -20.89 -5.53 20.00
C GLY A 102 -19.78 -6.59 19.96
N LEU A 103 -18.55 -6.18 19.72
CA LEU A 103 -17.33 -6.96 19.87
C LEU A 103 -16.71 -6.67 21.24
N THR A 104 -15.83 -7.55 21.68
CA THR A 104 -15.18 -7.43 22.99
C THR A 104 -13.66 -7.33 22.87
N GLU A 105 -12.99 -6.91 23.93
CA GLU A 105 -11.52 -7.02 24.02
C GLU A 105 -11.06 -8.47 23.78
N GLY A 106 -11.83 -9.46 24.25
CA GLY A 106 -11.57 -10.88 23.99
C GLY A 106 -11.61 -11.24 22.50
N ASP A 107 -12.47 -10.60 21.71
CA ASP A 107 -12.51 -10.78 20.25
C ASP A 107 -11.27 -10.20 19.56
N LEU A 108 -10.75 -9.08 20.08
CA LEU A 108 -9.52 -8.46 19.58
C LEU A 108 -8.29 -9.29 19.98
N GLU A 109 -8.24 -9.79 21.21
CA GLU A 109 -7.17 -10.69 21.69
C GLU A 109 -7.16 -12.02 20.94
N ALA A 110 -8.34 -12.59 20.65
CA ALA A 110 -8.46 -13.80 19.87
C ALA A 110 -7.99 -13.62 18.42
N ALA A 111 -8.28 -12.45 17.81
CA ALA A 111 -7.76 -12.11 16.48
C ALA A 111 -6.24 -11.90 16.48
N PHE A 112 -5.71 -11.28 17.53
CA PHE A 112 -4.28 -10.97 17.66
C PHE A 112 -3.66 -11.62 18.90
N PRO A 113 -3.45 -12.94 18.89
CA PRO A 113 -2.81 -13.63 19.99
C PRO A 113 -1.37 -13.16 20.17
N ALA A 114 -0.77 -13.49 21.32
CA ALA A 114 0.57 -13.02 21.70
C ALA A 114 1.65 -13.19 20.60
N PRO A 115 1.71 -14.31 19.84
CA PRO A 115 2.68 -14.45 18.74
C PRO A 115 2.52 -13.38 17.66
N LEU A 116 1.29 -13.04 17.26
CA LEU A 116 1.05 -12.03 16.22
C LEU A 116 1.39 -10.64 16.73
N ARG A 117 1.02 -10.33 17.98
CA ARG A 117 1.42 -9.07 18.64
C ARG A 117 2.94 -8.95 18.78
N ASN A 118 3.65 -10.06 19.01
CA ASN A 118 5.12 -10.07 19.03
C ASN A 118 5.70 -9.76 17.64
N ALA A 119 5.16 -10.36 16.58
CA ALA A 119 5.57 -10.09 15.21
C ALA A 119 5.33 -8.62 14.83
N LEU A 120 4.14 -8.07 15.13
CA LEU A 120 3.83 -6.65 14.91
C LEU A 120 4.83 -5.72 15.63
N ARG A 121 5.15 -6.00 16.90
CA ARG A 121 6.15 -5.23 17.66
C ARG A 121 7.55 -5.32 17.07
N ARG A 122 7.94 -6.49 16.58
CA ARG A 122 9.25 -6.71 15.93
C ARG A 122 9.36 -5.91 14.64
N LEU A 123 8.36 -6.04 13.76
CA LEU A 123 8.32 -5.41 12.43
C LEU A 123 8.12 -3.89 12.48
N SER A 124 7.53 -3.38 13.57
CA SER A 124 7.39 -1.93 13.81
C SER A 124 8.52 -1.35 14.67
N SER A 125 9.52 -2.17 15.04
CA SER A 125 10.60 -1.71 15.92
C SER A 125 11.50 -0.71 15.23
N GLU A 126 12.04 0.23 16.01
CA GLU A 126 12.99 1.23 15.55
C GLU A 126 14.14 0.60 14.74
N ALA A 127 14.71 -0.50 15.25
CA ALA A 127 15.79 -1.21 14.58
C ALA A 127 15.37 -1.80 13.23
N PHE A 128 14.15 -2.35 13.12
CA PHE A 128 13.61 -2.89 11.88
C PHE A 128 13.36 -1.78 10.85
N VAL A 129 12.67 -0.73 11.25
CA VAL A 129 12.37 0.43 10.39
C VAL A 129 13.66 1.12 9.93
N ARG A 130 14.67 1.26 10.80
CA ARG A 130 15.99 1.79 10.44
C ARG A 130 16.67 0.93 9.38
N ALA A 131 16.57 -0.40 9.46
CA ALA A 131 17.16 -1.29 8.46
C ALA A 131 16.47 -1.16 7.10
N VAL A 132 15.14 -1.08 7.08
CA VAL A 132 14.37 -0.78 5.85
C VAL A 132 14.79 0.56 5.25
N GLY A 133 14.92 1.61 6.08
CA GLY A 133 15.37 2.92 5.64
C GLY A 133 16.79 2.92 5.07
N ARG A 134 17.71 2.15 5.65
CA ARG A 134 19.07 1.98 5.09
C ARG A 134 19.04 1.33 3.72
N ALA A 135 18.29 0.24 3.57
CA ALA A 135 18.14 -0.44 2.28
C ALA A 135 17.55 0.51 1.22
N ALA A 136 16.55 1.31 1.58
CA ALA A 136 15.97 2.31 0.68
C ALA A 136 16.96 3.41 0.26
N ILE A 137 17.86 3.83 1.16
CA ILE A 137 18.92 4.80 0.83
C ILE A 137 19.95 4.16 -0.10
N GLU A 138 20.38 2.93 0.21
CA GLU A 138 21.36 2.18 -0.60
C GLU A 138 20.86 1.94 -2.02
N SER A 139 19.57 1.66 -2.19
CA SER A 139 18.93 1.52 -3.51
C SER A 139 18.53 2.84 -4.16
N ARG A 140 18.78 4.00 -3.50
CA ARG A 140 18.31 5.33 -3.95
C ARG A 140 16.81 5.39 -4.21
N GLY A 141 16.02 4.70 -3.38
CA GLY A 141 14.57 4.60 -3.53
C GLY A 141 14.12 3.70 -4.68
N GLN A 142 15.04 3.03 -5.38
CA GLN A 142 14.66 2.03 -6.37
C GLN A 142 14.20 0.76 -5.66
N THR A 143 13.03 0.29 -6.05
CA THR A 143 12.38 -0.89 -5.48
C THR A 143 12.08 -1.85 -6.62
N GLU A 144 12.50 -3.10 -6.47
CA GLU A 144 12.24 -4.16 -7.44
C GLU A 144 10.81 -4.66 -7.26
N TRP A 145 9.90 -4.05 -8.02
CA TRP A 145 8.51 -4.49 -8.11
C TRP A 145 8.41 -5.70 -9.05
N PRO A 146 7.59 -6.72 -8.73
CA PRO A 146 7.35 -7.88 -9.58
C PRO A 146 6.44 -7.53 -10.76
N LEU A 147 6.93 -6.66 -11.64
CA LEU A 147 6.26 -6.26 -12.88
C LEU A 147 6.56 -7.29 -13.97
N ASP A 148 5.65 -7.46 -14.93
CA ASP A 148 6.01 -8.13 -16.18
C ASP A 148 7.07 -7.31 -16.94
N GLU A 149 7.74 -7.98 -17.88
CA GLU A 149 8.86 -7.40 -18.62
C GLU A 149 8.46 -6.14 -19.39
N THR A 150 7.26 -6.11 -19.97
CA THR A 150 6.76 -4.96 -20.73
C THR A 150 6.53 -3.76 -19.81
N LEU A 151 5.85 -3.94 -18.68
CA LEU A 151 5.66 -2.88 -17.69
C LEU A 151 6.98 -2.40 -17.07
N ALA A 152 7.94 -3.30 -16.86
CA ALA A 152 9.28 -2.94 -16.40
C ALA A 152 10.01 -2.03 -17.41
N GLN A 153 9.94 -2.37 -18.70
CA GLN A 153 10.51 -1.55 -19.79
C GLN A 153 9.83 -0.18 -19.89
N VAL A 154 8.49 -0.12 -19.79
CA VAL A 154 7.75 1.15 -19.80
C VAL A 154 8.15 2.03 -18.62
N ARG A 155 8.23 1.46 -17.40
CA ARG A 155 8.68 2.17 -16.20
C ARG A 155 10.06 2.79 -16.39
N ASP A 156 11.00 2.02 -16.95
CA ASP A 156 12.38 2.47 -17.11
C ASP A 156 12.49 3.54 -18.21
N ALA A 157 11.76 3.41 -19.32
CA ALA A 157 11.67 4.43 -20.38
C ALA A 157 11.05 5.75 -19.87
N VAL A 158 9.96 5.68 -19.11
CA VAL A 158 9.32 6.88 -18.52
C VAL A 158 10.25 7.56 -17.52
N ARG A 159 10.99 6.77 -16.71
CA ARG A 159 11.97 7.31 -15.77
C ARG A 159 13.11 8.02 -16.49
N GLU A 160 13.67 7.41 -17.54
CA GLU A 160 14.73 8.04 -18.34
C GLU A 160 14.26 9.37 -18.97
N PHE A 161 13.04 9.40 -19.52
CA PHE A 161 12.44 10.63 -20.03
C PHE A 161 12.28 11.69 -18.95
N ALA A 162 11.76 11.32 -17.77
CA ALA A 162 11.59 12.25 -16.66
C ALA A 162 12.92 12.82 -16.16
N ASP A 163 13.96 12.00 -16.03
CA ASP A 163 15.29 12.42 -15.58
C ASP A 163 16.00 13.31 -16.61
N ALA A 164 15.87 13.00 -17.90
CA ALA A 164 16.55 13.73 -18.98
C ALA A 164 15.85 15.04 -19.34
N GLU A 165 14.51 15.07 -19.37
CA GLU A 165 13.75 16.17 -19.97
C GLU A 165 13.01 17.01 -18.92
N ILE A 166 12.41 16.36 -17.91
CA ILE A 166 11.54 17.05 -16.94
C ILE A 166 12.35 17.59 -15.76
N ALA A 167 13.14 16.73 -15.11
CA ALA A 167 13.85 17.07 -13.88
C ALA A 167 14.73 18.34 -13.98
N PRO A 168 15.45 18.61 -15.09
CA PRO A 168 16.26 19.82 -15.21
C PRO A 168 15.45 21.14 -15.26
N GLU A 169 14.18 21.10 -15.66
CA GLU A 169 13.36 22.31 -15.80
C GLU A 169 12.30 22.46 -14.70
N ALA A 170 12.02 21.39 -13.95
CA ALA A 170 10.96 21.35 -12.94
C ALA A 170 11.08 22.48 -11.91
N GLU A 171 12.28 22.77 -11.40
CA GLU A 171 12.51 23.84 -10.42
C GLU A 171 12.15 25.21 -11.01
N ARG A 172 12.57 25.49 -12.24
CA ARG A 172 12.33 26.77 -12.91
C ARG A 172 10.85 26.97 -13.16
N ILE A 173 10.17 25.96 -13.69
CA ILE A 173 8.72 25.99 -13.95
C ILE A 173 7.97 26.32 -12.66
N HIS A 174 8.30 25.64 -11.56
CA HIS A 174 7.62 25.88 -10.28
C HIS A 174 7.96 27.26 -9.69
N ARG A 175 9.21 27.70 -9.80
CA ARG A 175 9.64 29.01 -9.29
C ARG A 175 8.93 30.16 -10.00
N ASP A 176 8.71 30.02 -11.31
CA ASP A 176 8.19 31.09 -12.16
C ASP A 176 6.65 31.02 -12.32
N ASP A 177 5.98 30.03 -11.71
CA ASP A 177 4.55 29.74 -11.90
C ASP A 177 4.18 29.55 -13.39
N ASP A 178 5.10 28.93 -14.13
CA ASP A 178 4.92 28.67 -15.55
C ASP A 178 3.98 27.48 -15.79
N ILE A 179 3.31 27.49 -16.95
CA ILE A 179 2.64 26.31 -17.46
C ILE A 179 3.63 25.23 -17.89
N ILE A 180 3.18 23.97 -17.94
CA ILE A 180 3.96 22.85 -18.46
C ILE A 180 4.36 23.16 -19.92
N PRO A 181 5.66 23.14 -20.27
CA PRO A 181 6.11 23.41 -21.63
C PRO A 181 5.51 22.44 -22.66
N GLU A 182 5.01 23.00 -23.77
CA GLU A 182 4.42 22.22 -24.87
C GLU A 182 5.37 21.13 -25.42
N LYS A 183 6.68 21.39 -25.38
CA LYS A 183 7.69 20.40 -25.80
C LYS A 183 7.61 19.08 -25.03
N PHE A 184 7.20 19.09 -23.76
CA PHE A 184 7.03 17.86 -22.99
C PHE A 184 5.82 17.09 -23.47
N ILE A 185 4.70 17.78 -23.71
CA ILE A 185 3.46 17.20 -24.21
C ILE A 185 3.71 16.58 -25.59
N SER A 186 4.30 17.33 -26.52
CA SER A 186 4.65 16.84 -27.86
C SER A 186 5.54 15.61 -27.81
N LYS A 187 6.58 15.61 -26.98
CA LYS A 187 7.49 14.47 -26.85
C LYS A 187 6.84 13.25 -26.20
N MET A 188 5.98 13.45 -25.20
CA MET A 188 5.17 12.36 -24.62
C MET A 188 4.18 11.76 -25.64
N ALA A 189 3.64 12.59 -26.54
CA ALA A 189 2.77 12.13 -27.63
C ALA A 189 3.55 11.31 -28.66
N GLU A 190 4.75 11.75 -29.05
CA GLU A 190 5.65 11.01 -29.94
C GLU A 190 6.07 9.64 -29.34
N LEU A 191 6.24 9.58 -28.01
CA LEU A 191 6.53 8.34 -27.27
C LEU A 191 5.29 7.45 -27.07
N GLY A 192 4.11 7.89 -27.51
CA GLY A 192 2.87 7.10 -27.45
C GLY A 192 2.22 7.06 -26.07
N TYR A 193 2.68 7.85 -25.09
CA TYR A 193 2.21 7.75 -23.70
C TYR A 193 0.72 8.08 -23.53
N PHE A 194 0.14 8.91 -24.40
CA PHE A 194 -1.30 9.22 -24.37
C PHE A 194 -2.20 8.12 -24.96
N GLY A 195 -1.62 7.16 -25.68
CA GLY A 195 -2.34 6.06 -26.33
C GLY A 195 -2.22 4.72 -25.60
N MET A 196 -1.51 4.65 -24.47
CA MET A 196 -1.14 3.36 -23.86
C MET A 196 -2.34 2.47 -23.50
N SER A 197 -3.45 3.04 -23.03
CA SER A 197 -4.69 2.30 -22.72
C SER A 197 -5.76 2.38 -23.81
N ILE A 198 -5.43 2.98 -24.96
CA ILE A 198 -6.36 3.10 -26.09
C ILE A 198 -6.25 1.81 -26.93
N PRO A 199 -7.37 1.18 -27.34
CA PRO A 199 -7.33 0.03 -28.24
C PRO A 199 -6.66 0.33 -29.59
N GLU A 200 -5.98 -0.66 -30.17
CA GLU A 200 -5.25 -0.51 -31.45
C GLU A 200 -6.13 0.00 -32.61
N GLN A 201 -7.41 -0.37 -32.64
CA GLN A 201 -8.36 0.08 -33.67
C GLN A 201 -8.63 1.60 -33.67
N TYR A 202 -8.18 2.30 -32.62
CA TYR A 202 -8.24 3.75 -32.47
C TYR A 202 -6.84 4.38 -32.44
N ASP A 203 -5.85 3.71 -33.05
CA ASP A 203 -4.45 4.13 -33.09
C ASP A 203 -3.77 4.18 -31.70
N GLY A 204 -4.20 3.30 -30.78
CA GLY A 204 -3.59 3.12 -29.46
C GLY A 204 -2.72 1.86 -29.32
N PHE A 205 -2.34 1.51 -28.09
CA PHE A 205 -1.39 0.41 -27.79
C PHE A 205 -1.94 -0.73 -26.89
N ASP A 206 -3.16 -0.62 -26.37
CA ASP A 206 -3.85 -1.65 -25.57
C ASP A 206 -2.98 -2.34 -24.48
N MET A 207 -2.19 -1.55 -23.74
CA MET A 207 -1.27 -2.01 -22.69
C MET A 207 -1.88 -2.00 -21.27
N GLY A 208 -3.22 -1.93 -21.15
CA GLY A 208 -3.95 -1.68 -19.89
C GLY A 208 -4.72 -2.86 -19.32
#